data_AF-A0A8J2E9N0-F1
#
_entry.id   AF-A0A8J2E9N0-F1
#
_cell.length_a   1.000
_cell.length_b   1.000
_cell.length_c   1.000
_cell.angle_alpha   90.00
_cell.angle_beta   90.00
_cell.angle_gamma   90.00
#
_symmetry.space_group_name_H-M   'P 1'
#
loop_
_entity.id
_entity.type
_entity.pdbx_description
1 polymer ?
#
loop_
_entity_poly.entity_id
_entity_poly.type
_entity_poly.pdbx_seq_one_letter_code
_entity_poly.pdbx_strand_id
1 'polypeptide(L)' 'MTKEPSPQCQRCGEILTIKHILIECNNYNPERRKTKLPNNMKSCLDDHSGCLKTLQFIKIIKLFKEI' A
#
# COMPACT_ATOMS: atom_id res chain seq x y z
N MET A 1 10.12 24.53 8.20
CA MET A 1 9.92 23.28 7.43
C MET A 1 8.49 23.28 6.91
N THR A 2 8.28 23.69 5.66
CA THR A 2 6.97 23.61 5.01
C THR A 2 6.70 22.14 4.71
N LYS A 3 5.69 21.54 5.35
CA LYS A 3 5.25 20.18 5.01
C LYS A 3 4.69 20.24 3.59
N GLU A 4 5.30 19.52 2.65
CA GLU A 4 4.70 19.33 1.34
C GLU A 4 3.33 18.66 1.51
N PRO A 5 2.29 19.10 0.78
CA PRO A 5 0.98 18.49 0.87
C PRO A 5 1.09 17.01 0.52
N SER A 6 0.43 16.17 1.32
CA SER A 6 0.44 14.72 1.07
C SER A 6 -0.07 14.43 -0.35
N PRO A 7 0.56 13.52 -1.09
CA PRO A 7 0.13 13.20 -2.44
C PRO A 7 -1.33 12.71 -2.42
N GLN A 8 -2.11 13.07 -3.43
CA GLN A 8 -3.46 12.54 -3.62
C GLN A 8 -3.43 11.35 -4.57
N CYS A 9 -4.29 10.37 -4.31
CA CYS A 9 -4.54 9.30 -5.26
C CYS A 9 -5.24 9.86 -6.49
N GLN A 10 -4.59 9.83 -7.65
CA GLN A 10 -5.14 10.34 -8.91
C GLN A 10 -6.44 9.63 -9.35
N ARG A 11 -6.68 8.38 -8.89
CA ARG A 11 -7.93 7.64 -9.19
C ARG A 11 -9.04 7.85 -8.18
N CYS A 12 -8.72 7.98 -6.90
CA CYS A 12 -9.71 8.06 -5.84
C CYS A 12 -10.02 9.51 -5.41
N GLY A 13 -9.15 10.47 -5.71
CA GLY A 13 -9.25 11.87 -5.27
C GLY A 13 -8.93 12.08 -3.78
N GLU A 14 -8.73 11.00 -3.02
CA GLU A 14 -8.41 11.05 -1.60
C GLU A 14 -6.91 11.18 -1.33
N ILE A 15 -6.56 11.54 -0.09
CA ILE A 15 -5.16 11.60 0.37
C ILE A 15 -4.55 10.20 0.32
N LEU A 16 -3.40 10.08 -0.34
CA LEU A 16 -2.66 8.84 -0.48
C LEU A 16 -1.99 8.49 0.85
N THR A 17 -2.66 7.65 1.64
CA THR A 17 -2.13 7.11 2.90
C THR A 17 -1.71 5.65 2.75
N ILE A 18 -0.93 5.12 3.70
CA ILE A 18 -0.56 3.70 3.73
C ILE A 18 -1.80 2.81 3.78
N LYS A 19 -2.81 3.17 4.59
CA LYS A 19 -4.10 2.45 4.63
C LYS A 19 -4.78 2.45 3.26
N HIS A 20 -4.80 3.61 2.61
CA HIS A 20 -5.38 3.74 1.27
C HIS A 20 -4.68 2.81 0.28
N ILE A 21 -3.36 2.82 0.25
CA ILE A 21 -2.56 1.97 -0.64
C ILE A 21 -2.78 0.48 -0.35
N LEU A 22 -2.73 0.07 0.92
CA LEU A 22 -2.74 -1.34 1.31
C LEU A 22 -4.13 -1.99 1.23
N ILE A 23 -5.21 -1.28 1.54
CA ILE A 23 -6.53 -1.92 1.67
C ILE A 23 -7.71 -1.19 1.00
N GLU A 24 -7.62 0.11 0.71
CA GLU A 24 -8.81 0.88 0.24
C GLU A 24 -8.78 1.14 -1.27
N CYS A 25 -7.61 1.45 -1.85
CA CYS A 25 -7.50 1.92 -3.22
C CYS A 25 -7.73 0.79 -4.23
N ASN A 26 -8.74 0.95 -5.09
CA ASN A 26 -9.03 -0.02 -6.14
C ASN A 26 -7.94 -0.10 -7.21
N ASN A 27 -7.10 0.95 -7.35
CA ASN A 27 -5.98 0.96 -8.29
C ASN A 27 -5.02 -0.21 -8.07
N TYR A 28 -4.77 -0.56 -6.81
CA TYR A 28 -3.79 -1.56 -6.42
C TYR A 28 -4.38 -2.97 -6.26
N ASN A 29 -5.69 -3.17 -6.42
CA ASN A 29 -6.32 -4.49 -6.37
C ASN A 29 -5.62 -5.58 -7.21
N PRO A 30 -5.22 -5.33 -8.48
CA PRO A 30 -4.48 -6.32 -9.26
C PRO A 30 -3.16 -6.75 -8.58
N GLU A 31 -2.36 -5.82 -8.08
CA GLU A 31 -1.10 -6.12 -7.39
C GLU A 31 -1.33 -6.81 -6.03
N ARG A 32 -2.37 -6.40 -5.28
CA ARG A 32 -2.78 -7.05 -4.03
C ARG A 32 -3.19 -8.50 -4.26
N ARG A 33 -3.94 -8.77 -5.33
CA ARG A 33 -4.33 -10.14 -5.71
C ARG A 33 -3.12 -10.99 -6.11
N LYS A 34 -2.17 -10.42 -6.87
CA LYS A 34 -0.92 -11.12 -7.25
C LYS A 34 -0.10 -11.54 -6.04
N THR A 35 0.00 -10.67 -5.03
CA THR A 35 0.76 -10.90 -3.79
C THR A 35 -0.04 -11.62 -2.70
N LYS A 36 -1.32 -11.91 -2.96
CA LYS A 36 -2.28 -12.44 -1.96
C LYS A 36 -2.27 -11.58 -0.68
N LEU A 37 -2.24 -10.26 -0.85
CA LEU A 37 -2.18 -9.31 0.25
C LEU A 37 -3.44 -9.44 1.12
N PRO A 38 -3.30 -9.46 2.46
CA PRO A 38 -4.45 -9.46 3.34
C PRO A 38 -5.32 -8.22 3.14
N ASN A 39 -6.63 -8.37 3.36
CA ASN A 39 -7.57 -7.27 3.17
C ASN A 39 -7.77 -6.41 4.43
N ASN A 40 -6.95 -6.62 5.47
CA ASN A 40 -7.02 -5.92 6.76
C ASN A 40 -5.63 -5.46 7.18
N MET A 41 -5.55 -4.23 7.69
CA MET A 41 -4.29 -3.60 8.11
C MET A 41 -3.54 -4.44 9.15
N LYS A 42 -4.27 -5.01 10.13
CA LYS A 42 -3.68 -5.86 11.17
C LYS A 42 -2.98 -7.07 10.55
N SER A 43 -3.67 -7.83 9.69
CA SER A 43 -3.08 -9.00 9.03
C SER A 43 -1.91 -8.66 8.11
N CYS A 44 -1.82 -7.44 7.59
CA CYS A 44 -0.69 -6.98 6.78
C CYS A 44 0.58 -6.69 7.60
N LEU A 45 0.45 -6.37 8.89
CA LEU A 45 1.53 -5.83 9.74
C LEU A 45 1.83 -6.65 11.01
N ASP A 46 0.93 -7.55 11.40
CA ASP A 46 0.98 -8.31 12.66
C ASP A 46 1.60 -9.70 12.49
N ASP A 47 1.37 -10.35 11.34
CA ASP A 47 1.87 -11.68 11.03
C ASP A 47 3.11 -11.62 10.12
N HIS A 48 4.11 -12.48 10.38
CA HIS A 48 5.35 -12.53 9.58
C HIS A 48 5.06 -12.76 8.08
N SER A 49 4.13 -13.65 7.74
CA SER A 49 3.77 -13.90 6.34
C SER A 49 3.01 -12.71 5.73
N GLY A 50 2.18 -12.03 6.52
CA GLY A 50 1.51 -10.78 6.17
C GLY A 50 2.52 -9.68 5.84
N CYS A 51 3.48 -9.45 6.72
CA CYS A 51 4.55 -8.48 6.53
C CYS A 51 5.36 -8.75 5.26
N LEU A 52 5.74 -10.01 4.99
CA LEU A 52 6.47 -10.37 3.77
C LEU A 52 5.66 -10.06 2.49
N LYS A 53 4.37 -10.37 2.49
CA LYS A 53 3.48 -10.04 1.35
C LYS A 53 3.31 -8.54 1.19
N THR A 54 3.18 -7.80 2.29
CA THR A 54 3.13 -6.34 2.30
C THR A 54 4.40 -5.73 1.72
N LEU A 55 5.58 -6.19 2.14
CA LEU A 55 6.86 -5.74 1.59
C LEU A 55 7.00 -6.06 0.11
N GLN A 56 6.60 -7.27 -0.31
CA GLN A 56 6.59 -7.66 -1.72
C GLN A 56 5.67 -6.77 -2.56
N PHE A 57 4.47 -6.47 -2.05
CA PHE A 57 3.53 -5.56 -2.69
C PHE A 57 4.12 -4.14 -2.83
N ILE A 58 4.67 -3.58 -1.75
CA ILE A 58 5.31 -2.26 -1.74
C ILE A 58 6.43 -2.17 -2.80
N LYS A 59 7.22 -3.25 -2.95
CA LYS A 59 8.28 -3.34 -3.97
C LYS A 59 7.72 -3.34 -5.40
N ILE A 60 6.60 -4.05 -5.64
CA ILE A 60 5.95 -4.13 -6.96
C ILE A 60 5.41 -2.76 -7.38
N ILE A 61 4.73 -2.06 -6.48
CA ILE A 61 4.18 -0.72 -6.77
C ILE A 61 5.23 0.39 -6.75
N LYS A 62 6.50 0.03 -6.48
CA LYS A 62 7.66 0.95 -6.41
C LYS A 62 7.40 2.15 -5.51
N LEU A 63 6.72 1.92 -4.37
CA LEU A 63 6.43 2.98 -3.41
C LEU A 63 7.73 3.57 -2.83
N PHE A 64 8.76 2.74 -2.69
CA PHE A 64 10.12 3.15 -2.37
C PHE A 64 11.06 2.82 -3.53
N LYS A 65 11.99 3.73 -3.81
CA LYS A 65 12.93 3.61 -4.93
C LYS A 65 14.08 2.66 -4.59
N GLU A 66 14.47 2.54 -3.32
CA GLU A 66 15.54 1.66 -2.81
C GLU A 66 15.24 1.25 -1.35
N ILE A 67 15.31 -0.06 -1.05
CA ILE A 67 15.36 -0.66 0.31
C ILE A 67 16.61 -1.54 0.33
#